data_AF-A0A1V4LS66-F1
#
_entry.id   AF-A0A1V4LS66-F1
#
_cell.length_a   1.000
_cell.length_b   1.000
_cell.length_c   1.000
_cell.angle_alpha   90.00
_cell.angle_beta   90.00
_cell.angle_gamma   90.00
#
_symmetry.space_group_name_H-M   'P 1'
#
loop_
_entity.id
_entity.type
_entity.pdbx_description
1 polymer ?
#
loop_
_entity_poly.entity_id
_entity_poly.type
_entity_poly.pdbx_seq_one_letter_code
_entity_poly.pdbx_strand_id
1 'polypeptide(L)'
;MQWKTVVFAACLLLISACHARPFQPPPAESTQWLKAGASEDDAFQSMLACGYINGSGTDAKATIEQRVERFQCMKLAGYSRRDGLDLCTQPSFHPLQACAPAH
;
A
#
# COMPACT_ATOMS: atom_id res chain seq x y z
N MET A 1 29.45 -26.38 -34.15
CA MET A 1 28.25 -25.57 -33.76
C MET A 1 27.62 -26.30 -32.57
N GLN A 2 27.06 -25.65 -31.54
CA GLN A 2 26.17 -26.21 -30.48
C GLN A 2 26.58 -25.93 -29.01
N TRP A 3 27.86 -26.00 -28.57
CA TRP A 3 28.19 -25.70 -27.15
C TRP A 3 27.90 -24.25 -26.76
N LYS A 4 28.41 -23.30 -27.56
CA LYS A 4 28.35 -21.86 -27.24
C LYS A 4 26.90 -21.39 -27.10
N THR A 5 26.01 -21.88 -27.95
CA THR A 5 24.59 -21.56 -27.94
C THR A 5 23.86 -22.16 -26.73
N VAL A 6 24.22 -23.39 -26.34
CA VAL A 6 23.66 -24.06 -25.15
C VAL A 6 24.09 -23.36 -23.86
N VAL A 7 25.37 -22.99 -23.74
CA VAL A 7 25.85 -22.23 -22.57
C VAL A 7 25.21 -20.85 -22.49
N PHE A 8 25.05 -20.17 -23.62
CA PHE A 8 24.41 -18.85 -23.64
C PHE A 8 22.92 -18.92 -23.24
N ALA A 9 22.20 -19.92 -23.73
CA ALA A 9 20.80 -20.16 -23.37
C ALA A 9 20.63 -20.53 -21.88
N ALA A 10 21.52 -21.38 -21.35
CA ALA A 10 21.51 -21.74 -19.93
C ALA A 10 21.80 -20.53 -19.01
N CYS A 11 22.74 -19.67 -19.39
CA CYS A 11 23.01 -18.43 -18.66
C CYS A 11 21.79 -17.48 -18.63
N LEU A 12 21.08 -17.32 -19.75
CA LEU A 12 19.88 -16.47 -19.81
C LEU A 12 18.76 -16.98 -18.88
N LEU A 13 18.56 -18.30 -18.79
CA LEU A 13 17.56 -18.89 -17.89
C LEU A 13 17.92 -18.71 -16.41
N LEU A 14 19.20 -18.87 -16.05
CA LEU A 14 19.66 -18.69 -14.66
C LEU A 14 19.51 -17.24 -14.18
N ILE A 15 19.78 -16.25 -15.05
CA ILE A 15 19.60 -14.84 -14.69
C ILE A 15 18.12 -14.51 -14.47
N SER A 16 17.21 -15.08 -15.26
CA SER A 16 15.76 -14.85 -15.10
C SER A 16 15.21 -15.38 -13.76
N ALA A 17 15.78 -16.46 -13.22
CA ALA A 17 15.34 -17.09 -11.97
C ALA A 17 15.73 -16.29 -10.72
N CYS A 18 16.80 -15.49 -10.75
CA CYS A 18 17.20 -14.66 -9.61
C CYS A 18 16.34 -13.38 -9.46
N HIS A 19 15.75 -12.90 -10.55
CA HIS A 19 14.99 -11.64 -10.55
C HIS A 19 13.48 -11.84 -10.37
N ALA A 20 12.94 -13.00 -10.72
CA ALA A 20 11.56 -13.32 -10.45
C ALA A 20 11.43 -13.79 -8.98
N ARG A 21 10.83 -12.97 -8.12
CA ARG A 21 10.27 -13.43 -6.83
C ARG A 21 8.75 -13.60 -6.98
N PRO A 22 8.28 -14.65 -7.69
CA PRO A 22 6.85 -14.90 -7.77
C PRO A 22 6.32 -15.19 -6.36
N PHE A 23 5.09 -14.76 -6.07
CA PHE A 23 4.38 -15.01 -4.81
C PHE A 23 4.93 -14.32 -3.54
N GLN A 24 5.62 -13.18 -3.67
CA GLN A 24 5.83 -12.33 -2.49
C GLN A 24 4.47 -11.79 -2.02
N PRO A 25 4.19 -11.77 -0.71
CA PRO A 25 3.03 -11.08 -0.20
C PRO A 25 3.12 -9.60 -0.60
N PRO A 26 1.98 -8.92 -0.83
CA PRO A 26 2.00 -7.49 -1.04
C PRO A 26 2.69 -6.81 0.14
N PRO A 27 3.40 -5.70 -0.10
CA PRO A 27 4.01 -4.94 0.99
C PRO A 27 2.94 -4.52 2.00
N ALA A 28 3.32 -4.37 3.27
CA ALA A 28 2.40 -3.94 4.31
C ALA A 28 1.85 -2.53 3.99
N GLU A 29 0.59 -2.26 4.36
CA GLU A 29 -0.04 -0.96 4.12
C GLU A 29 0.61 0.17 4.93
N SER A 30 1.36 -0.14 5.99
CA SER A 30 2.22 0.81 6.71
C SER A 30 3.31 1.42 5.81
N THR A 31 3.98 0.62 4.97
CA THR A 31 5.07 1.05 4.06
C THR A 31 4.64 2.07 3.01
N GLN A 32 3.33 2.16 2.87
CA GLN A 32 2.60 2.84 1.83
C GLN A 32 2.22 4.27 2.30
N TRP A 33 2.25 4.54 3.60
CA TRP A 33 2.08 5.86 4.20
C TRP A 33 3.42 6.58 4.40
N LEU A 34 3.48 7.86 4.01
CA LEU A 34 4.68 8.69 4.06
C LEU A 34 4.44 9.96 4.86
N LYS A 35 5.32 10.22 5.83
CA LYS A 35 5.38 11.48 6.60
C LYS A 35 6.85 11.79 6.90
N ALA A 36 7.24 13.05 6.76
CA ALA A 36 8.62 13.46 6.98
C ALA A 36 9.06 13.13 8.42
N GLY A 37 10.16 12.39 8.56
CA GLY A 37 10.71 11.97 9.85
C GLY A 37 9.99 10.79 10.52
N ALA A 38 8.93 10.22 9.92
CA ALA A 38 8.24 9.06 10.44
C ALA A 38 8.85 7.76 9.92
N SER A 39 8.99 6.77 10.80
CA SER A 39 9.32 5.39 10.45
C SER A 39 8.09 4.60 9.97
N GLU A 40 8.31 3.40 9.45
CA GLU A 40 7.20 2.48 9.15
C GLU A 40 6.42 2.10 10.42
N ASP A 41 7.10 1.91 11.54
CA ASP A 41 6.45 1.62 12.82
C ASP A 41 5.57 2.78 13.27
N ASP A 42 6.02 4.04 13.09
CA ASP A 42 5.19 5.21 13.39
C ASP A 42 3.94 5.27 12.51
N ALA A 43 4.07 4.92 11.22
CA ALA A 43 2.95 4.83 10.30
C ALA A 43 1.97 3.72 10.74
N PHE A 44 2.48 2.56 11.14
CA PHE A 44 1.67 1.46 11.64
C PHE A 44 0.94 1.83 12.94
N GLN A 45 1.61 2.45 13.91
CA GLN A 45 0.96 2.93 15.14
C GLN A 45 -0.11 4.00 14.83
N SER A 46 0.16 4.87 13.86
CA SER A 46 -0.84 5.87 13.42
C SER A 46 -2.04 5.21 12.76
N MET A 47 -1.84 4.14 11.98
CA MET A 47 -2.94 3.35 11.44
C MET A 47 -3.80 2.74 12.56
N LEU A 48 -3.17 2.12 13.56
CA LEU A 48 -3.90 1.57 14.70
C LEU A 48 -4.69 2.65 15.45
N ALA A 49 -4.08 3.81 15.68
CA ALA A 49 -4.74 4.96 16.29
C ALA A 49 -5.92 5.50 15.47
N CYS A 50 -5.82 5.44 14.14
CA CYS A 50 -6.90 5.79 13.22
C CYS A 50 -7.99 4.71 13.09
N GLY A 51 -7.89 3.58 13.79
CA GLY A 51 -8.91 2.53 13.81
C GLY A 51 -8.71 1.43 12.78
N TYR A 52 -7.56 1.34 12.12
CA TYR A 52 -7.18 0.14 11.40
C TYR A 52 -6.93 -1.01 12.39
N ILE A 53 -7.37 -2.21 12.04
CA ILE A 53 -7.27 -3.39 12.92
C ILE A 53 -5.96 -4.18 12.70
N ASN A 54 -5.24 -3.92 11.62
CA ASN A 54 -4.03 -4.62 11.22
C ASN A 54 -3.18 -3.77 10.26
N GLY A 55 -1.95 -4.24 10.00
CA GLY A 55 -1.00 -3.59 9.10
C GLY A 55 -1.26 -3.86 7.61
N SER A 56 -2.24 -4.70 7.27
CA SER A 56 -2.64 -4.95 5.87
C SER A 56 -3.69 -3.96 5.38
N GLY A 57 -4.12 -3.00 6.22
CA GLY A 57 -5.12 -1.98 5.90
C GLY A 57 -6.50 -2.54 5.53
N THR A 58 -6.68 -3.87 5.61
CA THR A 58 -7.88 -4.57 5.18
C THR A 58 -8.68 -5.03 6.38
N ASP A 59 -9.95 -4.66 6.39
CA ASP A 59 -10.91 -5.06 7.40
C ASP A 59 -12.20 -5.50 6.72
N ALA A 60 -12.36 -6.81 6.50
CA ALA A 60 -13.50 -7.39 5.80
C ALA A 60 -14.86 -7.02 6.42
N LYS A 61 -14.89 -6.62 7.70
CA LYS A 61 -16.11 -6.24 8.41
C LYS A 61 -16.38 -4.74 8.36
N ALA A 62 -15.40 -3.92 7.96
CA ALA A 62 -15.57 -2.47 7.87
C ALA A 62 -16.42 -2.08 6.67
N THR A 63 -17.36 -1.16 6.90
CA THR A 63 -18.11 -0.49 5.84
C THR A 63 -17.17 0.36 4.98
N ILE A 64 -17.64 0.76 3.79
CA ILE A 64 -16.89 1.68 2.93
C ILE A 64 -16.64 3.01 3.67
N GLU A 65 -17.65 3.51 4.38
CA GLU A 65 -17.54 4.72 5.21
C GLU A 65 -16.37 4.62 6.19
N GLN A 66 -16.34 3.56 7.02
CA GLN A 66 -15.28 3.34 8.02
C GLN A 66 -13.89 3.26 7.39
N ARG A 67 -13.78 2.63 6.21
CA ARG A 67 -12.50 2.56 5.50
C ARG A 67 -12.03 3.94 5.04
N VAL A 68 -12.94 4.77 4.55
CA VAL A 68 -12.63 6.14 4.12
C VAL A 68 -12.35 7.04 5.33
N GLU A 69 -13.07 6.90 6.45
CA GLU A 69 -12.80 7.61 7.71
C GLU A 69 -11.37 7.34 8.20
N ARG A 70 -10.97 6.05 8.27
CA ARG A 70 -9.62 5.64 8.66
C ARG A 70 -8.55 6.22 7.72
N PHE A 71 -8.84 6.23 6.42
CA PHE A 71 -7.96 6.81 5.40
C PHE A 71 -7.80 8.33 5.58
N GLN A 72 -8.89 9.06 5.80
CA GLN A 72 -8.84 10.50 6.03
C GLN A 72 -8.20 10.84 7.37
N CYS A 73 -8.39 10.01 8.40
CA CYS A 73 -7.67 10.15 9.67
C CYS A 73 -6.14 10.14 9.47
N MET A 74 -5.61 9.22 8.66
CA MET A 74 -4.17 9.19 8.35
C MET A 74 -3.72 10.47 7.63
N LYS A 75 -4.53 10.98 6.70
CA LYS A 75 -4.25 12.26 6.03
C LYS A 75 -4.25 13.45 7.00
N LEU A 76 -5.22 13.50 7.90
CA LEU A 76 -5.29 14.53 8.96
C LEU A 76 -4.12 14.42 9.95
N ALA A 77 -3.60 13.21 10.19
CA ALA A 77 -2.37 12.98 10.95
C ALA A 77 -1.09 13.40 10.20
N GLY A 78 -1.21 13.91 8.97
CA GLY A 78 -0.12 14.44 8.16
C GLY A 78 0.59 13.39 7.31
N TYR A 79 0.00 12.20 7.12
CA TYR A 79 0.52 11.21 6.19
C TYR A 79 -0.01 11.41 4.78
N SER A 80 0.81 11.07 3.81
CA SER A 80 0.47 11.00 2.39
C SER A 80 0.68 9.58 1.88
N ARG A 81 0.14 9.29 0.70
CA ARG A 81 0.22 7.97 0.08
C ARG A 81 1.33 7.91 -0.96
N ARG A 82 2.20 6.91 -0.86
CA ARG A 82 3.32 6.70 -1.79
C ARG A 82 2.85 6.47 -3.22
N ASP A 83 1.73 5.78 -3.40
CA ASP A 83 1.10 5.48 -4.69
C ASP A 83 0.19 6.61 -5.21
N GLY A 84 0.10 7.74 -4.50
CA GLY A 84 -0.75 8.87 -4.87
C GLY A 84 -2.26 8.61 -4.73
N LEU A 85 -2.66 7.49 -4.10
CA LEU A 85 -4.06 7.20 -3.84
C LEU A 85 -4.66 8.28 -2.93
N ASP A 86 -5.82 8.78 -3.33
CA ASP A 86 -6.72 9.56 -2.49
C ASP A 86 -8.14 9.03 -2.69
N LEU A 87 -8.79 8.59 -1.61
CA LEU A 87 -10.13 8.02 -1.71
C LEU A 87 -11.15 9.13 -2.04
N CYS A 88 -11.00 10.31 -1.45
CA CYS A 88 -12.01 11.37 -1.60
C CYS A 88 -11.91 12.15 -2.91
N THR A 89 -10.96 11.83 -3.79
CA THR A 89 -10.92 12.37 -5.16
C THR A 89 -11.61 11.45 -6.17
N GLN A 90 -12.00 10.23 -5.77
CA GLN A 90 -12.69 9.29 -6.63
C GLN A 90 -14.20 9.56 -6.59
N PRO A 91 -14.89 9.64 -7.73
CA PRO A 91 -16.32 9.98 -7.79
C PRO A 91 -17.22 9.05 -6.96
N SER A 92 -16.85 7.77 -6.81
CA SER A 92 -17.61 6.79 -6.03
C SER A 92 -17.60 7.06 -4.52
N PHE A 93 -16.62 7.79 -4.01
CA PHE A 93 -16.45 8.07 -2.59
C PHE A 93 -16.84 9.50 -2.20
N HIS A 94 -17.04 10.41 -3.15
CA HIS A 94 -17.50 11.78 -2.90
C HIS A 94 -18.76 11.90 -2.02
N PRO A 95 -19.78 11.03 -2.13
CA PRO A 95 -21.00 11.15 -1.31
C PRO A 95 -20.82 10.76 0.17
N LEU A 96 -19.67 10.17 0.53
CA LEU A 96 -19.40 9.69 1.88
C LEU A 96 -19.13 10.87 2.82
N GLN A 97 -19.65 10.79 4.05
CA GLN A 97 -19.50 11.85 5.05
C GLN A 97 -18.03 12.03 5.44
N ALA A 98 -17.26 10.95 5.44
CA ALA A 98 -15.82 10.95 5.63
C ALA A 98 -15.06 11.84 4.62
N CYS A 99 -15.63 12.09 3.43
CA CYS A 99 -15.09 12.97 2.41
C CYS A 99 -15.61 14.40 2.48
N ALA A 100 -16.52 14.71 3.40
CA ALA A 100 -17.00 16.06 3.60
C ALA A 100 -15.86 16.97 4.11
N PRO A 101 -15.79 18.23 3.65
CA PRO A 101 -14.84 19.18 4.21
C PRO A 101 -15.12 19.38 5.71
N ALA A 102 -14.05 19.44 6.52
CA ALA A 102 -14.19 19.75 7.94
C ALA A 102 -14.82 21.15 8.12
N HIS A 103 -15.89 21.22 8.90
CA HIS A 103 -16.59 22.47 9.24
C HIS A 103 -15.81 23.33 10.23
#